data_AF-C0VL46-F1
#
_entry.id   AF-C0VL46-F1
#
_cell.length_a   1.000
_cell.length_b   1.000
_cell.length_c   1.000
_cell.angle_alpha   90.00
_cell.angle_beta   90.00
_cell.angle_gamma   90.00
#
_symmetry.space_group_name_H-M   'P 1'
#
loop_
_entity.id
_entity.type
_entity.pdbx_description
1 polymer ?
#
loop_
_entity_poly.entity_id
_entity_poly.type
_entity_poly.pdbx_seq_one_letter_code
_entity_poly.pdbx_strand_id
1 'polypeptide(L)' 'MASKQEIIEFLAQEFPQALRKCTIEAITDKGAELLYQVDQDDLRPGQTVSGPTLMLVADF' A
#
# COMPACT_ATOMS: atom_id res chain seq x y z
N MET A 1 -19.26 -7.61 -1.52
CA MET A 1 -17.86 -7.18 -1.50
C MET A 1 -17.80 -5.92 -0.64
N ALA A 2 -16.79 -5.76 0.22
CA ALA A 2 -16.65 -4.49 0.95
C ALA A 2 -16.33 -3.37 -0.05
N SER A 3 -16.89 -2.19 0.19
CA SER A 3 -16.59 -0.99 -0.58
C SER A 3 -15.17 -0.50 -0.29
N LYS A 4 -14.60 0.28 -1.22
CA LYS A 4 -13.31 0.95 -1.02
C LYS A 4 -13.27 1.76 0.28
N GLN A 5 -14.37 2.44 0.61
CA GLN A 5 -14.46 3.28 1.80
C GLN A 5 -14.43 2.44 3.09
N GLU A 6 -15.18 1.35 3.16
CA GLU A 6 -15.18 0.44 4.32
C GLU A 6 -13.79 -0.18 4.55
N ILE A 7 -13.07 -0.52 3.47
CA ILE A 7 -11.69 -1.05 3.57
C ILE A 7 -10.73 0.03 4.09
N ILE A 8 -10.82 1.26 3.58
CA ILE A 8 -9.98 2.37 4.06
C ILE A 8 -10.25 2.67 5.54
N GLU A 9 -11.52 2.67 5.96
CA GLU A 9 -11.89 2.90 7.37
C GLU A 9 -11.37 1.80 8.28
N PHE A 10 -11.47 0.54 7.86
CA PHE A 10 -10.89 -0.59 8.58
C PHE A 10 -9.37 -0.46 8.71
N LEU A 11 -8.66 -0.18 7.61
CA LEU A 11 -7.21 -0.01 7.64
C LEU A 11 -6.78 1.19 8.49
N ALA A 12 -7.55 2.28 8.48
CA ALA A 12 -7.25 3.44 9.32
C ALA A 12 -7.38 3.14 10.82
N GLN A 13 -8.29 2.23 11.21
CA GLN A 13 -8.50 1.83 12.60
C GLN A 13 -7.48 0.78 13.06
N GLU A 14 -7.29 -0.28 12.27
CA GLU A 14 -6.51 -1.45 12.69
C GLU A 14 -5.04 -1.40 12.25
N PHE A 15 -4.75 -0.73 11.13
CA PHE A 15 -3.42 -0.69 10.52
C PHE A 15 -3.05 0.71 10.01
N PRO A 16 -3.09 1.78 10.83
CA PRO A 16 -2.91 3.16 10.38
C PRO A 16 -1.58 3.41 9.64
N GLN A 17 -0.53 2.63 9.96
CA GLN A 17 0.75 2.66 9.26
C GLN A 17 0.65 2.27 7.78
N ALA A 18 -0.33 1.44 7.41
CA ALA A 18 -0.57 1.03 6.03
C ALA A 18 -0.87 2.23 5.13
N LEU A 19 -1.65 3.17 5.65
CA LEU A 19 -2.11 4.34 4.91
C LEU A 19 -1.11 5.51 4.92
N ARG A 20 0.07 5.36 5.55
CA ARG A 20 1.06 6.44 5.61
C ARG A 20 1.71 6.72 4.26
N LYS A 21 2.00 5.66 3.51
CA LYS A 21 2.67 5.73 2.19
C LYS A 21 1.85 5.06 1.10
N CYS A 22 0.78 4.34 1.44
CA CYS A 22 -0.06 3.64 0.48
C CYS A 22 -1.44 4.30 0.37
N THR A 23 -1.92 4.46 -0.85
CA THR A 23 -3.29 4.88 -1.16
C THR A 23 -3.97 3.78 -1.97
N ILE A 24 -5.19 3.41 -1.59
CA ILE A 24 -6.01 2.51 -2.40
C ILE A 24 -6.64 3.34 -3.52
N GLU A 25 -6.36 3.00 -4.78
CA GLU A 25 -6.94 3.65 -5.96
C GLU A 25 -8.24 2.97 -6.37
N ALA A 26 -8.24 1.63 -6.44
CA ALA A 26 -9.42 0.84 -6.80
C ALA A 26 -9.47 -0.48 -6.02
N ILE A 27 -10.68 -0.97 -5.80
CA ILE A 27 -10.96 -2.34 -5.35
C ILE A 27 -11.73 -3.02 -6.47
N THR A 28 -11.27 -4.19 -6.86
CA THR A 28 -11.85 -5.02 -7.93
C THR A 28 -12.29 -6.36 -7.36
N ASP A 29 -13.04 -7.15 -8.14
CA ASP A 29 -13.55 -8.46 -7.73
C ASP A 29 -12.49 -9.45 -7.20
N LYS A 30 -11.22 -9.30 -7.58
CA LYS A 30 -10.13 -10.21 -7.19
C LYS A 30 -8.80 -9.50 -6.88
N GLY A 31 -8.85 -8.23 -6.53
CA GLY A 31 -7.63 -7.49 -6.21
C GLY A 31 -7.86 -6.01 -5.92
N ALA A 32 -6.77 -5.31 -5.69
CA ALA A 32 -6.75 -3.87 -5.46
C ALA A 32 -5.67 -3.21 -6.32
N GLU A 33 -5.89 -1.94 -6.65
CA GLU A 33 -4.86 -1.07 -7.22
C GLU A 33 -4.38 -0.14 -6.12
N LEU A 34 -3.06 -0.12 -5.90
CA LEU A 34 -2.41 0.63 -4.82
C LEU A 34 -1.40 1.61 -5.41
N LEU A 35 -1.37 2.82 -4.86
CA LEU A 35 -0.32 3.81 -5.10
C LEU A 35 0.58 3.90 -3.86
N TYR A 36 1.85 3.52 -4.00
CA TYR A 36 2.85 3.62 -2.93
C TYR A 36 3.78 4.81 -3.18
N GLN A 37 3.86 5.74 -2.23
CA GLN A 37 4.73 6.91 -2.27
C GLN A 37 6.13 6.52 -1.82
N VAL A 38 7.04 6.36 -2.77
CA VAL A 38 8.44 5.99 -2.54
C VAL A 38 9.25 7.20 -2.04
N ASP A 39 10.04 7.00 -1.00
CA ASP A 39 11.05 7.96 -0.52
C ASP A 39 12.42 7.28 -0.31
N GLN A 40 13.37 7.99 0.30
CA GLN A 40 14.75 7.50 0.48
C GLN A 40 14.83 6.22 1.33
N ASP A 41 13.90 5.99 2.26
CA ASP A 41 13.92 4.83 3.14
C ASP A 41 13.54 3.54 2.40
N ASP A 42 12.96 3.65 1.20
CA ASP A 42 12.57 2.52 0.36
C ASP A 42 13.64 2.12 -0.66
N LEU A 43 14.70 2.93 -0.79
CA LEU A 43 15.69 2.77 -1.86
C LEU A 43 16.89 1.95 -1.42
N ARG A 44 17.40 1.14 -2.36
CA ARG A 44 18.69 0.45 -2.22
C ARG A 44 19.80 1.19 -3.00
N PRO A 45 21.09 0.83 -2.81
CA PRO A 45 22.17 1.40 -3.60
C PRO A 45 21.87 1.34 -5.11
N GLY A 46 22.07 2.47 -5.79
CA GLY A 46 21.65 2.66 -7.19
C GLY A 46 20.26 3.28 -7.37
N GLN A 47 19.63 3.79 -6.31
CA GLN A 47 18.36 4.55 -6.36
C GLN A 47 17.21 3.77 -7.00
N THR A 48 17.08 2.50 -6.63
CA THR A 48 15.96 1.64 -7.05
C THR A 48 15.16 1.18 -5.85
N VAL A 49 13.87 0.92 -6.05
CA VAL A 49 12.98 0.41 -5.00
C VAL A 49 13.52 -0.92 -4.48
N SER A 50 13.54 -1.07 -3.16
CA SER A 50 14.01 -2.28 -2.50
C SER A 50 13.04 -3.44 -2.70
N GLY A 51 13.57 -4.67 -2.72
CA GLY A 51 12.75 -5.89 -2.73
C GLY A 51 11.77 -5.96 -1.54
N PRO A 52 12.21 -5.64 -0.30
CA PRO A 52 11.30 -5.55 0.85
C PRO A 52 10.15 -4.55 0.66
N THR A 53 10.40 -3.37 0.07
CA THR A 53 9.33 -2.41 -0.23
C THR A 53 8.32 -2.99 -1.22
N LEU A 54 8.79 -3.65 -2.29
CA LEU A 54 7.90 -4.31 -3.25
C LEU A 54 7.07 -5.42 -2.60
N MET A 55 7.67 -6.22 -1.72
CA MET A 55 6.96 -7.27 -0.99
C MET A 55 5.93 -6.69 -0.03
N LEU A 56 6.26 -5.61 0.68
CA LEU A 56 5.32 -4.92 1.58
C LEU A 56 4.08 -4.44 0.83
N VAL A 57 4.23 -3.88 -0.38
CA VAL A 57 3.09 -3.45 -1.20
C VAL A 57 2.26 -4.64 -1.69
N ALA A 58 2.90 -5.78 -1.98
CA ALA A 58 2.22 -6.99 -2.45
C ALA A 58 1.52 -7.79 -1.33
N ASP A 59 1.93 -7.60 -0.08
CA ASP A 59 1.34 -8.26 1.11
C ASP A 59 0.10 -7.52 1.65
N PHE A 60 -0.10 -6.26 1.26
CA PHE A 60 -1.32 -5.50 1.55
C PHE A 60 -2.56 -6.10 0.88
#